data_AF-A0A5U3EAG3-F1
#
_entry.id   AF-A0A5U3EAG3-F1
#
_cell.length_a   1.000
_cell.length_b   1.000
_cell.length_c   1.000
_cell.angle_alpha   90.00
_cell.angle_beta   90.00
_cell.angle_gamma   90.00
#
_symmetry.space_group_name_H-M   'P 1'
#
loop_
_entity.id
_entity.type
_entity.pdbx_description
1 polymer ?
#
loop_
_entity_poly.entity_id
_entity_poly.type
_entity_poly.pdbx_seq_one_letter_code
_entity_poly.pdbx_strand_id
1 'polypeptide(L)' 'SSVYKSLTSNLLQRLNNKEGVLRELNSLVNYIDNNQEKAEEIYATVRAQYEMKVIEKELTHEVVRVKNVRL' A
#
# COMPACT_ATOMS: atom_id res chain seq x y z
N SER A 1 15.49 -12.86 5.12
CA SER A 1 16.45 -12.95 4.00
C SER A 1 17.04 -11.57 3.77
N SER A 2 18.35 -11.36 3.71
CA SER A 2 18.94 -10.01 3.58
C SER A 2 19.42 -9.74 2.15
N VAL A 3 19.25 -8.49 1.68
CA VAL A 3 19.75 -8.00 0.38
C VAL A 3 21.21 -8.36 0.15
N TYR A 4 22.01 -8.30 1.23
CA TYR A 4 23.41 -8.71 1.25
C TYR A 4 23.62 -10.17 0.77
N LYS A 5 22.80 -11.12 1.23
CA LYS A 5 22.90 -12.54 0.83
C LYS A 5 22.50 -12.77 -0.63
N SER A 6 21.63 -11.93 -1.19
CA SER A 6 21.15 -12.06 -2.57
C SER A 6 22.09 -11.45 -3.61
N LEU A 7 22.89 -10.44 -3.24
CA LEU A 7 23.73 -9.67 -4.17
C LEU A 7 25.21 -10.05 -4.17
N THR A 8 25.64 -10.88 -3.21
CA THR A 8 27.04 -11.29 -3.03
C THR A 8 27.54 -12.24 -4.11
N SER A 9 26.67 -12.77 -4.99
CA SER A 9 27.03 -13.86 -5.89
C SER A 9 27.90 -13.49 -7.09
N ASN A 10 28.08 -12.22 -7.46
CA ASN A 10 29.10 -11.76 -8.45
C ASN A 10 29.08 -10.24 -8.71
N LEU A 11 27.91 -9.59 -8.56
CA LEU A 11 27.71 -8.20 -9.00
C LEU A 11 28.43 -7.19 -8.09
N LEU A 12 28.32 -7.35 -6.77
CA LEU A 12 28.95 -6.43 -5.80
C LEU A 12 30.48 -6.51 -5.78
N GLN A 13 31.08 -7.66 -6.14
CA GLN A 13 32.54 -7.79 -6.20
C GLN A 13 33.15 -6.95 -7.33
N ARG A 14 32.39 -6.68 -8.39
CA ARG A 14 32.84 -5.92 -9.57
C ARG A 14 32.53 -4.42 -9.46
N LEU A 15 31.80 -4.00 -8.42
CA LEU A 15 31.44 -2.60 -8.21
C LEU A 15 32.51 -1.89 -7.39
N ASN A 16 33.06 -0.81 -7.94
CA ASN A 16 34.04 0.04 -7.26
C ASN A 16 33.49 0.69 -5.96
N ASN A 17 32.17 0.82 -5.83
CA ASN A 17 31.49 1.41 -4.65
C ASN A 17 30.47 0.44 -4.02
N LYS A 18 30.86 -0.83 -3.85
CA LYS A 18 29.99 -1.89 -3.33
C LYS A 18 29.33 -1.59 -1.98
N GLU A 19 30.04 -0.92 -1.08
CA GLU A 19 29.54 -0.57 0.25
C GLU A 19 28.48 0.53 0.18
N GLY A 20 28.69 1.54 -0.66
CA GLY A 20 27.69 2.58 -0.92
C GLY A 20 26.42 1.98 -1.51
N VAL A 21 26.55 1.11 -2.52
CA VAL A 21 25.40 0.43 -3.15
C VAL A 21 24.63 -0.41 -2.13
N LEU A 22 25.32 -1.19 -1.29
CA LEU A 22 24.68 -1.99 -0.24
C LEU A 22 23.94 -1.12 0.78
N ARG A 23 24.53 0.00 1.20
CA ARG A 23 23.90 0.94 2.14
C ARG A 23 22.60 1.52 1.56
N GLU A 24 22.63 2.02 0.34
CA GLU A 24 21.43 2.59 -0.29
C GLU A 24 20.33 1.55 -0.48
N LEU A 25 20.68 0.34 -0.89
CA LEU A 25 19.69 -0.74 -1.05
C LEU A 25 19.10 -1.17 0.29
N ASN A 26 19.90 -1.23 1.36
CA ASN A 26 19.37 -1.49 2.69
C ASN A 26 18.46 -0.35 3.18
N SER A 27 18.82 0.91 2.93
CA SER A 27 17.96 2.07 3.24
C SER A 27 16.62 1.99 2.51
N LEU A 28 16.63 1.61 1.23
CA LEU A 28 15.40 1.41 0.44
C LEU A 28 14.53 0.29 1.00
N VAL A 29 15.12 -0.87 1.33
CA VAL A 29 14.37 -1.98 1.92
C VAL A 29 13.79 -1.58 3.27
N ASN A 30 14.56 -0.94 4.13
CA ASN A 30 14.08 -0.43 5.41
C ASN A 30 12.96 0.60 5.22
N TYR A 31 13.06 1.48 4.22
CA TYR A 31 12.00 2.43 3.91
C TYR A 31 10.71 1.71 3.51
N ILE A 32 10.79 0.71 2.63
CA ILE A 32 9.60 -0.06 2.21
C ILE A 32 8.98 -0.79 3.42
N ASP A 33 9.80 -1.49 4.19
CA ASP A 33 9.37 -2.29 5.35
C ASP A 33 8.70 -1.40 6.42
N ASN A 34 9.34 -0.29 6.78
CA ASN A 34 8.83 0.65 7.79
C ASN A 34 7.56 1.40 7.35
N ASN A 35 7.24 1.44 6.06
CA ASN A 35 6.07 2.15 5.54
C ASN A 35 4.93 1.20 5.13
N GLN A 36 5.13 -0.12 5.18
CA GLN A 36 4.13 -1.09 4.73
C GLN A 36 2.84 -0.99 5.54
N GLU A 37 2.92 -1.06 6.87
CA GLU A 37 1.75 -1.02 7.75
C GLU A 37 0.94 0.28 7.55
N LYS A 38 1.62 1.42 7.48
CA LYS A 38 0.97 2.71 7.23
C LYS A 38 0.28 2.76 5.86
N ALA A 39 0.86 2.16 4.83
CA ALA A 39 0.24 2.09 3.51
C ALA A 39 -1.02 1.21 3.54
N GLU A 40 -0.99 0.09 4.27
CA GLU A 40 -2.14 -0.78 4.48
C GLU A 40 -3.26 -0.08 5.27
N GLU A 41 -2.92 0.68 6.31
CA GLU A 41 -3.85 1.48 7.11
C GLU A 41 -4.56 2.54 6.26
N ILE A 42 -3.80 3.29 5.45
CA ILE A 42 -4.35 4.29 4.53
C ILE A 42 -5.29 3.63 3.53
N TYR A 43 -4.88 2.49 2.95
CA TYR A 43 -5.72 1.75 2.01
C TYR A 43 -7.03 1.29 2.65
N ALA A 44 -6.97 0.70 3.85
CA ALA A 44 -8.15 0.23 4.57
C ALA A 44 -9.11 1.40 4.89
N THR A 45 -8.57 2.55 5.31
CA THR A 45 -9.36 3.74 5.60
C THR A 45 -10.07 4.28 4.35
N VAL A 46 -9.33 4.45 3.25
CA VAL A 46 -9.90 4.95 1.99
C VAL A 46 -10.96 3.99 1.46
N ARG A 47 -10.72 2.67 1.56
CA ARG A 47 -11.68 1.65 1.16
C ARG A 47 -12.97 1.71 1.99
N ALA A 48 -12.86 1.80 3.32
CA ALA A 48 -14.03 1.90 4.19
C ALA A 48 -14.87 3.16 3.89
N GLN A 49 -14.21 4.30 3.64
CA GLN A 49 -14.90 5.53 3.24
C GLN A 49 -15.61 5.38 1.88
N TYR A 50 -15.00 4.67 0.94
CA TYR A 50 -15.63 4.40 -0.35
C TYR A 50 -16.85 3.49 -0.20
N GLU A 51 -16.73 2.39 0.52
CA GLU A 51 -17.83 1.44 0.75
C GLU A 51 -19.02 2.12 1.44
N MET A 52 -18.76 2.97 2.44
CA MET A 52 -19.79 3.78 3.11
C MET A 52 -20.54 4.67 2.12
N LYS A 53 -19.83 5.41 1.26
CA LYS A 53 -20.45 6.28 0.24
C LYS A 53 -21.31 5.50 -0.75
N VAL A 54 -20.90 4.29 -1.12
CA VAL A 54 -21.69 3.43 -2.01
C VAL A 54 -23.00 3.01 -1.31
N ILE A 55 -22.92 2.52 -0.08
CA ILE A 55 -24.08 2.10 0.71
C ILE A 55 -25.05 3.27 0.92
N GLU A 56 -24.55 4.46 1.30
CA GLU A 56 -25.38 5.65 1.52
C GLU A 56 -26.14 6.06 0.25
N LYS A 57 -25.48 5.99 -0.91
CA LYS A 57 -26.10 6.27 -2.21
C LYS A 57 -27.22 5.28 -2.51
N GLU A 58 -26.97 3.99 -2.30
CA GLU A 58 -27.96 2.93 -2.52
C GLU A 58 -29.17 3.08 -1.58
N LEU A 59 -28.94 3.33 -0.29
CA LEU A 59 -29.99 3.55 0.70
C LEU A 59 -30.84 4.77 0.35
N THR A 60 -30.20 5.86 -0.08
CA THR A 60 -30.91 7.07 -0.51
C THR A 60 -31.83 6.79 -1.69
N HIS A 61 -31.36 6.05 -2.70
CA HIS A 61 -32.20 5.65 -3.83
C HIS A 61 -33.38 4.75 -3.40
N GLU A 62 -33.17 3.81 -2.48
CA GLU A 62 -34.24 2.96 -1.96
C GLU A 62 -35.30 3.78 -1.22
N VAL A 63 -34.90 4.70 -0.37
CA VAL A 63 -35.83 5.58 0.37
C VAL A 63 -36.68 6.42 -0.59
N VAL A 64 -36.08 6.96 -1.65
CA VAL A 64 -36.81 7.72 -2.69
C VAL A 64 -37.79 6.82 -3.43
N ARG A 65 -37.37 5.62 -3.84
CA ARG A 65 -38.24 4.64 -4.50
C ARG A 65 -39.45 4.28 -3.63
N VAL A 66 -39.24 3.93 -2.35
CA VAL A 66 -40.34 3.58 -1.43
C VAL A 66 -41.31 4.74 -1.24
N LYS A 67 -40.80 5.98 -1.12
CA LYS A 67 -41.67 7.18 -1.03
C LYS A 67 -42.53 7.35 -2.29
N ASN A 68 -41.96 7.16 -3.47
CA ASN A 68 -42.68 7.30 -4.74
C ASN A 68 -43.75 6.22 -4.97
N VAL A 69 -43.64 5.04 -4.36
CA VAL A 69 -44.65 3.97 -4.46
C VAL A 69 -45.82 4.19 -3.48
N ARG A 70 -45.60 4.93 -2.40
CA ARG A 70 -46.62 5.18 -1.35
C ARG A 70 -47.46 6.43 -1.58
N LEU A 71 -47.09 7.25 -2.57
CA LEU A 71 -47.81 8.43 -3.04
C LEU A 71 -48.64 8.08 -4.28
#